data_AF-A0AAD1BZA0-F1
#
_entry.id   AF-A0AAD1BZA0-F1
#
_cell.length_a   1.000
_cell.length_b   1.000
_cell.length_c   1.000
_cell.angle_alpha   90.00
_cell.angle_beta   90.00
_cell.angle_gamma   90.00
#
_symmetry.space_group_name_H-M   'P 1'
#
loop_
_entity.id
_entity.type
_entity.pdbx_description
1 polymer ?
#
loop_
_entity_poly.entity_id
_entity_poly.type
_entity_poly.pdbx_seq_one_letter_code
_entity_poly.pdbx_strand_id
1 'polypeptide(L)'
;MPAGAATAVLWIVKLAVLGALLYSAFWLALLLAFAVTAAWLVQHDDPDQEEPQPEWREGPNGFGLYDKSDWRIDPHVTDDD
;
A
#
# COMPACT_ATOMS: atom_id res chain seq x y z
N MET A 1 54.27 8.84 -24.05
CA MET A 1 52.97 9.32 -23.53
C MET A 1 53.23 9.97 -22.18
N PRO A 2 52.96 11.27 -21.99
CA PRO A 2 53.22 11.94 -20.72
C PRO A 2 52.34 11.32 -19.61
N ALA A 3 52.95 10.98 -18.48
CA ALA A 3 52.27 10.28 -17.37
C ALA A 3 51.00 11.00 -16.87
N GLY A 4 50.95 12.34 -16.99
CA GLY A 4 49.78 13.14 -16.62
C GLY A 4 48.53 12.85 -17.46
N ALA A 5 48.69 12.48 -18.73
CA ALA A 5 47.54 12.14 -19.59
C ALA A 5 46.91 10.80 -19.18
N ALA A 6 47.73 9.81 -18.82
CA ALA A 6 47.25 8.52 -18.34
C ALA A 6 46.48 8.65 -17.01
N THR A 7 46.99 9.46 -16.09
CA THR A 7 46.32 9.74 -14.81
C THR A 7 45.00 10.48 -15.01
N ALA A 8 44.93 11.46 -15.91
CA ALA A 8 43.70 12.19 -16.21
C ALA A 8 42.60 11.26 -16.76
N VAL A 9 42.95 10.37 -17.71
CA VAL A 9 42.00 9.38 -18.25
C VAL A 9 41.49 8.44 -17.17
N LEU A 10 42.36 7.95 -16.28
CA LEU A 10 41.94 7.11 -15.15
C LEU A 10 40.94 7.81 -14.22
N TRP A 11 41.15 9.10 -13.93
CA TRP A 11 40.22 9.89 -13.13
C TRP A 11 38.86 10.07 -13.83
N ILE A 12 38.86 10.36 -15.13
CA ILE A 12 37.63 10.49 -15.91
C ILE A 12 36.84 9.17 -15.89
N VAL A 13 37.51 8.04 -16.11
CA VAL A 13 36.87 6.73 -16.06
C VAL A 13 36.29 6.46 -14.68
N LYS A 14 37.05 6.75 -13.61
CA LYS A 14 36.58 6.56 -12.23
C LYS A 14 35.33 7.41 -11.93
N LEU A 15 35.30 8.66 -12.37
CA LEU A 15 34.15 9.54 -12.19
C LEU A 15 32.96 9.09 -13.03
N ALA A 16 33.19 8.64 -14.27
CA ALA A 16 32.14 8.08 -15.12
C ALA A 16 31.51 6.83 -14.49
N VAL A 17 32.34 5.91 -13.96
CA VAL A 17 31.86 4.74 -13.23
C VAL A 17 31.05 5.15 -12.00
N LEU A 18 31.54 6.12 -11.22
CA LEU A 18 30.84 6.62 -10.04
C LEU A 18 29.47 7.23 -10.41
N GLY A 19 29.42 8.02 -11.48
CA GLY A 19 28.18 8.60 -12.00
C GLY A 19 27.19 7.55 -12.48
N ALA A 20 27.67 6.54 -13.21
CA ALA A 20 26.83 5.42 -13.65
C ALA A 20 26.29 4.61 -12.47
N LEU A 21 27.10 4.37 -11.43
CA LEU A 21 26.67 3.68 -10.22
C LEU A 21 25.57 4.46 -9.49
N LEU A 22 25.77 5.77 -9.32
CA LEU A 22 24.81 6.67 -8.68
C LEU A 22 23.50 6.73 -9.47
N TYR A 23 23.57 6.81 -10.80
CA TYR A 23 22.40 6.80 -11.67
C TYR A 23 21.61 5.49 -11.53
N SER A 24 22.30 4.34 -11.58
CA SER A 24 21.67 3.03 -11.38
C SER A 24 21.05 2.91 -9.99
N ALA A 25 21.75 3.34 -8.94
CA ALA A 25 21.22 3.32 -7.57
C ALA A 25 19.99 4.22 -7.42
N PHE A 26 20.00 5.40 -8.03
CA PHE A 26 18.85 6.30 -8.07
C PHE A 26 17.63 5.65 -8.75
N TRP A 27 17.83 4.98 -9.88
CA TRP A 27 16.76 4.24 -10.55
C TRP A 27 16.21 3.10 -9.69
N LEU A 28 17.07 2.31 -9.05
CA LEU A 28 16.64 1.25 -8.15
C LEU A 28 15.86 1.79 -6.96
N ALA A 29 16.29 2.92 -6.38
CA ALA A 29 15.58 3.59 -5.31
C ALA A 29 14.19 4.08 -5.77
N LEU A 30 14.09 4.65 -6.97
CA LEU A 30 12.81 5.09 -7.54
C LEU A 30 11.85 3.91 -7.77
N LEU A 31 12.34 2.82 -8.36
CA LEU A 31 11.56 1.59 -8.55
C LEU A 31 11.10 1.01 -7.22
N LEU A 32 11.98 1.01 -6.21
CA LEU A 32 11.64 0.53 -4.87
C LEU A 32 10.59 1.43 -4.21
N ALA A 33 10.73 2.75 -4.29
CA ALA A 33 9.75 3.70 -3.77
C ALA A 33 8.38 3.51 -4.43
N PHE A 34 8.36 3.27 -5.74
CA PHE A 34 7.13 2.96 -6.48
C PHE A 34 6.53 1.63 -6.02
N ALA A 35 7.34 0.58 -5.86
CA ALA A 35 6.87 -0.71 -5.36
C ALA A 35 6.31 -0.62 -3.93
N VAL A 36 6.97 0.12 -3.03
CA VAL A 36 6.48 0.38 -1.66
C VAL A 36 5.16 1.15 -1.70
N THR A 37 5.06 2.19 -2.54
CA THR A 37 3.81 2.97 -2.67
C THR A 37 2.68 2.10 -3.21
N ALA A 38 2.94 1.26 -4.22
CA ALA A 38 1.94 0.35 -4.75
C ALA A 38 1.53 -0.71 -3.71
N ALA A 39 2.48 -1.30 -2.99
CA ALA A 39 2.19 -2.26 -1.93
C ALA A 39 1.39 -1.63 -0.78
N TRP A 40 1.71 -0.37 -0.42
CA TRP A 40 0.95 0.39 0.56
C TRP A 40 -0.46 0.66 0.07
N LEU A 41 -0.64 1.05 -1.20
CA LEU A 41 -1.96 1.25 -1.78
C LEU A 41 -2.77 -0.05 -1.80
N VAL A 42 -2.19 -1.20 -2.14
CA VAL A 42 -2.89 -2.50 -2.09
C VAL A 42 -3.28 -2.92 -0.67
N GLN A 43 -2.49 -2.54 0.34
CA GLN A 43 -2.85 -2.82 1.74
C GLN A 43 -3.86 -1.81 2.32
N HIS A 44 -3.94 -0.61 1.75
CA HIS A 44 -4.82 0.46 2.24
C HIS A 44 -6.13 0.57 1.44
N ASP A 45 -6.11 0.21 0.17
CA ASP A 45 -7.30 -0.23 -0.57
C ASP A 45 -7.67 -1.59 0.01
N ASP A 46 -8.33 -1.54 1.16
CA ASP A 46 -9.11 -2.63 1.70
C ASP A 46 -10.46 -2.52 0.98
N PRO A 47 -10.69 -3.18 -0.18
CA PRO A 47 -12.04 -3.23 -0.79
C PRO A 47 -13.06 -3.84 0.16
N ASP A 48 -12.58 -4.48 1.24
CA ASP A 48 -13.32 -5.14 2.30
C ASP A 48 -13.82 -4.15 3.37
N GLN A 49 -13.47 -2.86 3.27
CA GLN A 49 -14.06 -1.79 4.10
C GLN A 49 -15.50 -1.42 3.72
N GLU A 50 -16.10 -2.10 2.74
CA GLU A 50 -17.53 -2.35 2.82
C GLU A 50 -17.76 -3.39 3.93
N GLU A 51 -17.62 -2.97 5.20
CA GLU A 51 -18.20 -3.75 6.29
C GLU A 51 -19.63 -4.08 5.86
N PRO A 52 -20.04 -5.37 5.87
CA PRO A 52 -21.37 -5.76 5.42
C PRO A 52 -22.39 -4.84 6.08
N GLN A 53 -23.03 -4.00 5.27
CA GLN A 53 -23.89 -2.98 5.84
C GLN A 53 -25.00 -3.68 6.63
N PRO A 54 -25.40 -3.10 7.79
CA PRO A 54 -26.46 -3.67 8.58
C PRO A 54 -27.68 -3.98 7.72
N GLU A 55 -28.11 -5.24 7.73
CA GLU A 55 -29.19 -5.72 6.88
C GLU A 55 -30.35 -6.24 7.72
N TRP A 56 -31.56 -6.05 7.20
CA TRP A 56 -32.77 -6.62 7.79
C TRP A 56 -32.88 -8.09 7.39
N ARG A 57 -32.73 -8.99 8.35
CA ARG A 57 -32.81 -10.44 8.13
C ARG A 57 -33.42 -11.16 9.31
N GLU A 58 -33.77 -12.43 9.08
CA GLU A 58 -34.11 -13.36 10.16
C GLU A 58 -32.80 -13.89 10.77
N GLY A 59 -32.54 -13.56 12.02
CA GLY A 59 -31.36 -14.01 12.76
C GLY A 59 -31.72 -14.75 14.05
N PRO A 60 -30.74 -15.05 14.91
CA PRO A 60 -30.95 -15.83 16.13
C PRO A 60 -31.99 -15.24 17.10
N ASN A 61 -32.24 -13.93 17.02
CA ASN A 61 -33.15 -13.18 17.87
C ASN A 61 -34.42 -12.71 17.12
N GLY A 62 -34.79 -13.42 16.05
CA GLY A 62 -35.94 -13.08 15.20
C GLY A 62 -35.60 -12.11 14.06
N PHE A 63 -36.62 -11.60 13.37
CA PHE A 63 -36.47 -10.55 12.37
C PHE A 63 -35.94 -9.26 13.00
N GLY A 64 -34.88 -8.69 12.42
CA GLY A 64 -34.29 -7.46 12.92
C GLY A 64 -33.15 -6.93 12.05
N LEU A 65 -32.59 -5.79 12.44
CA LEU A 65 -31.39 -5.23 11.82
C LEU A 65 -30.16 -5.89 12.45
N TYR A 66 -29.40 -6.64 11.66
CA TYR A 66 -28.22 -7.38 12.13
C TYR A 66 -26.93 -6.79 11.56
N ASP A 67 -25.87 -6.84 12.37
CA ASP A 67 -24.51 -6.54 11.91
C ASP A 67 -23.77 -7.80 11.40
N LYS A 68 -22.52 -7.61 10.96
CA LYS A 68 -21.63 -8.69 10.50
C LYS A 68 -21.34 -9.78 11.55
N SER A 69 -21.52 -9.47 12.83
CA SER A 69 -21.29 -10.39 13.95
C SER A 69 -22.56 -11.14 14.38
N ASP A 70 -23.64 -11.01 13.61
CA ASP A 70 -24.94 -11.62 13.86
C ASP A 70 -25.61 -11.11 15.15
N TRP A 71 -25.19 -9.93 15.61
CA TRP A 71 -25.84 -9.21 16.70
C TRP A 71 -26.93 -8.30 16.17
N ARG A 72 -28.09 -8.32 16.84
CA ARG A 72 -29.23 -7.46 16.52
C ARG A 72 -29.00 -6.07 17.11
N ILE A 73 -29.13 -5.04 16.28
CA ILE A 73 -28.82 -3.64 16.63
C ILE A 73 -29.99 -2.67 16.39
N ASP A 74 -31.17 -3.17 16.02
CA ASP A 74 -32.36 -2.31 15.95
C ASP A 74 -32.83 -1.84 17.34
N PRO A 75 -33.41 -0.63 17.43
CA PRO A 75 -34.22 -0.27 18.58
C PRO A 75 -35.43 -1.23 18.65
N HIS A 76 -35.48 -2.03 19.70
CA HIS A 76 -36.67 -2.84 20.00
C HIS A 76 -37.86 -1.90 20.20
N VAL A 77 -38.74 -1.81 19.21
CA VAL A 77 -40.10 -1.29 19.41
C VAL A 77 -40.89 -2.44 19.99
N THR A 78 -41.20 -2.38 21.28
CA THR A 78 -42.25 -3.22 21.83
C THR A 78 -43.57 -2.64 21.33
N ASP A 79 -44.30 -3.43 20.54
CA ASP A 79 -45.72 -3.20 20.30
C ASP A 79 -46.43 -3.49 21.63
N ASP A 80 -46.35 -2.55 22.57
CA ASP A 80 -47.12 -2.59 23.81
C ASP A 80 -48.57 -2.16 23.47
N ASP A 81 -49.38 -3.13 23.04
CA ASP A 81 -50.84 -3.04 22.87
C ASP A 81 -51.60 -3.19 24.21
#